data_AF-N8YJ47-F1
#
_entry.id   AF-N8YJ47-F1
#
_cell.length_a   1.000
_cell.length_b   1.000
_cell.length_c   1.000
_cell.angle_alpha   90.00
_cell.angle_beta   90.00
_cell.angle_gamma   90.00
#
_symmetry.space_group_name_H-M   'P 1'
#
loop_
_entity.id
_entity.type
_entity.pdbx_description
1 polymer ?
#
loop_
_entity_poly.entity_id
_entity_poly.type
_entity_poly.pdbx_seq_one_letter_code
_entity_poly.pdbx_strand_id
1 'polypeptide(L)'
;MAKKFPGLNEAWTAFLLCILAHMLLPLLPLGIEWLITNTISDNSITITIAIYAMGIGMSSTNPIIALICILIGFIFSVLYGVTLTASMKDIELNLAISTWSKFALGAIFIPHAIERYNRHVANLQPFHILGQK
;
A
#
# COMPACT_ATOMS: atom_id res chain seq x y z
N MET A 1 15.91 30.41 26.19
CA MET A 1 15.95 29.55 24.98
C MET A 1 15.07 28.34 25.25
N ALA A 2 14.03 28.12 24.44
CA ALA A 2 13.15 26.96 24.61
C ALA A 2 13.94 25.66 24.38
N LYS A 3 13.79 24.70 25.28
CA LYS A 3 14.41 23.37 25.16
C LYS A 3 13.80 22.69 23.93
N LYS A 4 14.61 22.40 22.91
CA LYS A 4 14.15 21.65 21.72
C LYS A 4 13.67 20.28 22.18
N PHE A 5 12.50 19.86 21.71
CA PHE A 5 12.04 18.49 21.89
C PHE A 5 13.06 17.55 21.25
N PRO A 6 13.51 16.49 21.95
CA PRO A 6 14.39 15.51 21.34
C PRO A 6 13.64 14.86 20.17
N GLY A 7 14.15 15.04 18.96
CA GLY A 7 13.64 14.35 17.78
C GLY A 7 13.92 12.85 17.86
N LEU A 8 13.20 12.07 17.07
CA LEU A 8 13.56 10.67 16.83
C LEU A 8 14.92 10.59 16.14
N ASN A 9 15.59 9.44 16.24
CA ASN A 9 16.79 9.24 15.45
C ASN A 9 16.46 9.30 13.94
N GLU A 10 17.46 9.57 13.12
CA GLU A 10 17.28 9.75 11.68
C GLU A 10 16.73 8.49 11.00
N ALA A 11 17.21 7.31 11.42
CA ALA A 11 16.80 6.01 10.90
C ALA A 11 15.30 5.71 11.11
N TRP A 12 14.78 5.96 12.31
CA TRP A 12 13.36 5.81 12.65
C TRP A 12 12.53 6.89 11.98
N THR A 13 13.04 8.11 11.85
CA THR A 13 12.37 9.18 11.12
C THR A 13 12.20 8.80 9.64
N ALA A 14 13.25 8.29 9.01
CA ALA A 14 13.23 7.78 7.63
C ALA A 14 12.25 6.61 7.46
N PHE A 15 12.26 5.65 8.38
CA PHE A 15 11.33 4.53 8.36
C PHE A 15 9.87 5.00 8.51
N LEU A 16 9.57 5.85 9.48
CA LEU A 16 8.22 6.37 9.71
C LEU A 16 7.75 7.20 8.52
N LEU A 17 8.59 8.06 7.95
CA LEU A 17 8.25 8.81 6.74
C LEU A 17 7.95 7.86 5.57
N CYS A 18 8.72 6.78 5.41
CA CYS A 18 8.43 5.78 4.40
C CYS A 18 7.08 5.09 4.65
N ILE A 19 6.77 4.68 5.89
CA ILE A 19 5.47 4.05 6.19
C ILE A 19 4.32 5.03 5.94
N LEU A 20 4.42 6.26 6.45
CA LEU A 20 3.35 7.25 6.37
C LEU A 20 3.17 7.78 4.94
N ALA A 21 4.23 8.25 4.30
CA ALA A 21 4.15 8.94 3.01
C ALA A 21 4.20 7.99 1.81
N HIS A 22 4.95 6.88 1.89
CA HIS A 22 5.09 5.95 0.74
C HIS A 22 4.11 4.78 0.78
N MET A 23 3.72 4.31 1.96
CA MET A 23 2.85 3.12 2.08
C MET A 23 1.40 3.44 2.47
N LEU A 24 1.18 4.34 3.43
CA LEU A 24 -0.18 4.68 3.88
C LEU A 24 -0.86 5.75 3.05
N LEU A 25 -0.13 6.79 2.62
CA LEU A 25 -0.71 7.88 1.84
C LEU A 25 -1.36 7.41 0.52
N PRO A 26 -0.83 6.43 -0.23
CA PRO A 26 -1.52 5.87 -1.39
C PRO A 26 -2.85 5.16 -1.07
N LEU A 27 -3.05 4.69 0.17
CA LEU A 27 -4.28 4.03 0.63
C LEU A 27 -5.31 5.03 1.19
N LEU A 28 -4.93 6.29 1.33
CA LEU A 28 -5.78 7.35 1.88
C LEU A 28 -7.11 7.55 1.13
N PRO A 29 -7.20 7.43 -0.21
CA PRO A 29 -8.48 7.51 -0.91
C PRO A 29 -9.53 6.51 -0.41
N LEU A 30 -9.14 5.26 -0.12
CA LEU A 30 -10.05 4.26 0.46
C LEU A 30 -10.51 4.63 1.86
N GLY A 31 -9.61 5.21 2.66
CA GLY A 31 -9.94 5.71 3.99
C GLY A 31 -10.95 6.86 3.95
N ILE A 32 -10.79 7.78 2.99
CA ILE A 32 -11.74 8.88 2.77
C ILE A 32 -13.09 8.35 2.28
N GLU A 33 -13.11 7.45 1.31
CA GLU A 33 -14.35 6.84 0.81
C GLU A 33 -15.14 6.18 1.95
N TRP A 34 -14.45 5.40 2.77
CA TRP A 34 -15.05 4.78 3.95
C TRP A 34 -15.58 5.81 4.94
N LEU A 35 -14.83 6.89 5.20
CA LEU A 35 -15.26 7.96 6.12
C LEU A 35 -16.53 8.68 5.64
N ILE A 36 -16.69 8.86 4.33
CA ILE A 36 -17.83 9.60 3.75
C ILE A 36 -19.05 8.69 3.56
N THR A 37 -18.83 7.47 3.06
CA THR A 37 -19.93 6.58 2.61
C THR A 37 -20.23 5.45 3.59
N ASN A 38 -19.41 5.26 4.64
CA ASN A 38 -19.43 4.13 5.58
C ASN A 38 -19.21 2.74 4.95
N THR A 39 -18.98 2.67 3.64
CA THR A 39 -18.68 1.46 2.90
C THR A 39 -17.51 1.73 1.95
N ILE A 40 -16.89 0.67 1.42
CA ILE A 40 -15.87 0.79 0.38
C ILE A 40 -16.44 0.04 -0.82
N SER A 41 -16.50 0.68 -1.98
CA SER A 41 -16.98 0.02 -3.19
C SER A 41 -15.98 -1.05 -3.65
N ASP A 42 -16.49 -2.18 -4.15
CA ASP A 42 -15.67 -3.23 -4.75
C ASP A 42 -14.85 -2.72 -5.95
N ASN A 43 -15.37 -1.72 -6.68
CA ASN A 43 -14.64 -1.04 -7.73
C ASN A 43 -13.44 -0.26 -7.19
N SER A 44 -13.65 0.51 -6.12
CA SER A 44 -12.61 1.36 -5.53
C SER A 44 -11.49 0.54 -4.91
N ILE A 45 -11.82 -0.55 -4.19
CA ILE A 45 -10.81 -1.40 -3.56
C ILE A 45 -10.00 -2.18 -4.60
N THR A 46 -10.64 -2.70 -5.65
CA THR A 46 -9.94 -3.49 -6.68
C THR A 46 -8.97 -2.64 -7.49
N ILE A 47 -9.39 -1.46 -7.96
CA ILE A 47 -8.51 -0.55 -8.71
C ILE A 47 -7.39 -0.01 -7.81
N THR A 48 -7.69 0.32 -6.55
CA THR A 48 -6.67 0.82 -5.62
C THR A 48 -5.62 -0.26 -5.37
N ILE A 49 -6.02 -1.51 -5.11
CA ILE A 49 -5.05 -2.60 -4.92
C ILE A 49 -4.24 -2.82 -6.19
N ALA A 50 -4.85 -2.76 -7.37
CA ALA A 50 -4.12 -2.94 -8.64
C ALA A 50 -2.98 -1.92 -8.79
N ILE A 51 -3.30 -0.63 -8.63
CA ILE A 51 -2.34 0.47 -8.77
C ILE A 51 -1.33 0.44 -7.61
N TYR A 52 -1.80 0.23 -6.38
CA TYR A 52 -0.96 0.18 -5.18
C TYR A 52 0.06 -0.95 -5.27
N ALA A 53 -0.36 -2.15 -5.66
CA ALA A 53 0.54 -3.29 -5.81
C ALA A 53 1.63 -3.00 -6.85
N MET A 54 1.27 -2.49 -8.03
CA MET A 54 2.26 -2.14 -9.06
C MET A 54 3.22 -1.05 -8.59
N GLY A 55 2.70 0.02 -7.98
CA GLY A 55 3.51 1.14 -7.48
C GLY A 55 4.48 0.72 -6.36
N ILE A 56 4.00 -0.05 -5.39
CA ILE A 56 4.82 -0.58 -4.30
C ILE A 56 5.85 -1.58 -4.83
N GLY A 57 5.44 -2.48 -5.72
CA GLY A 57 6.32 -3.47 -6.34
C GLY A 57 7.51 -2.83 -7.06
N MET A 58 7.28 -1.78 -7.86
CA MET A 58 8.35 -1.04 -8.54
C MET A 58 9.35 -0.38 -7.57
N SER A 59 8.92 -0.05 -6.35
CA SER A 59 9.78 0.57 -5.35
C SER A 59 10.66 -0.42 -4.57
N SER A 60 10.37 -1.72 -4.66
CA SER A 60 11.05 -2.77 -3.90
C SER A 60 12.47 -3.00 -4.43
N THR A 61 13.42 -3.18 -3.50
CA THR A 61 14.79 -3.65 -3.83
C THR A 61 14.87 -5.16 -3.94
N ASN A 62 13.84 -5.89 -3.50
CA ASN A 62 13.80 -7.34 -3.61
C ASN A 62 13.01 -7.75 -4.87
N PRO A 63 13.67 -8.39 -5.86
CA PRO A 63 13.02 -8.74 -7.12
C PRO A 63 11.84 -9.70 -6.94
N ILE A 64 11.85 -10.54 -5.89
CA ILE A 64 10.77 -11.47 -5.59
C ILE A 64 9.53 -10.71 -5.10
N ILE A 65 9.71 -9.77 -4.16
CA ILE A 65 8.61 -8.93 -3.65
C ILE A 65 8.05 -8.08 -4.79
N ALA A 66 8.93 -7.49 -5.62
CA ALA A 66 8.53 -6.74 -6.80
C ALA A 66 7.66 -7.58 -7.76
N LEU A 67 8.10 -8.79 -8.09
CA LEU A 67 7.37 -9.70 -8.99
C LEU A 67 6.00 -10.11 -8.40
N ILE A 68 5.95 -10.49 -7.12
CA ILE A 68 4.70 -10.84 -6.45
C ILE A 68 3.72 -9.67 -6.49
N CYS A 69 4.18 -8.46 -6.20
CA CYS A 69 3.35 -7.27 -6.24
C CYS A 69 2.81 -6.98 -7.65
N ILE A 70 3.64 -7.13 -8.69
CA ILE A 70 3.20 -6.97 -10.08
C ILE A 70 2.12 -8.01 -10.44
N LEU A 71 2.29 -9.28 -10.04
CA LEU A 71 1.31 -10.34 -10.29
C LEU A 71 -0.02 -10.06 -9.57
N ILE A 72 0.02 -9.64 -8.29
CA ILE A 72 -1.17 -9.22 -7.56
C ILE A 72 -1.85 -8.04 -8.27
N GLY A 73 -1.06 -7.05 -8.71
CA GLY A 73 -1.57 -5.91 -9.46
C GLY A 73 -2.30 -6.31 -10.74
N PHE A 74 -1.74 -7.28 -11.49
CA PHE A 74 -2.36 -7.81 -12.70
C PHE A 74 -3.69 -8.54 -12.41
N ILE A 75 -3.71 -9.40 -11.40
CA ILE A 75 -4.93 -10.12 -10.97
C ILE A 75 -6.04 -9.12 -10.59
N PHE A 76 -5.69 -8.11 -9.78
CA PHE A 76 -6.66 -7.10 -9.34
C PHE A 76 -7.11 -6.16 -10.46
N SER A 77 -6.30 -5.94 -11.48
CA SER A 77 -6.71 -5.22 -12.70
C SER A 77 -7.79 -5.98 -13.48
N VAL A 78 -7.63 -7.31 -13.60
CA VAL A 78 -8.67 -8.17 -14.21
C VAL A 78 -9.93 -8.17 -13.35
N LEU A 79 -9.80 -8.30 -12.02
CA LEU A 79 -10.94 -8.25 -11.10
C LEU A 79 -11.69 -6.93 -11.19
N TYR A 80 -10.99 -5.80 -11.31
CA TYR A 80 -11.62 -4.50 -11.54
C TYR A 80 -12.45 -4.48 -12.84
N GLY A 81 -11.95 -5.09 -13.93
CA GLY A 81 -12.74 -5.25 -15.16
C GLY A 81 -14.02 -6.08 -14.95
N VAL A 82 -13.95 -7.10 -14.10
CA VAL A 82 -15.11 -7.92 -13.72
C VAL A 82 -16.10 -7.10 -12.89
N THR A 83 -15.66 -6.29 -11.92
CA THR A 83 -16.56 -5.49 -11.07
C THR A 83 -17.29 -4.39 -11.85
N LEU A 84 -16.75 -3.94 -12.99
CA LEU A 84 -17.46 -3.04 -13.90
C LEU A 84 -18.55 -3.73 -14.72
N THR A 85 -18.42 -5.03 -14.98
CA THR A 85 -19.31 -5.79 -15.88
C THR A 85 -20.35 -6.61 -15.11
N ALA A 86 -19.99 -7.07 -13.91
CA ALA A 86 -20.85 -7.88 -13.06
C ALA A 86 -22.01 -7.02 -12.51
N SER A 87 -23.25 -7.45 -12.75
CA SER A 87 -24.40 -6.88 -12.05
C SER A 87 -24.31 -7.20 -10.56
N MET A 88 -24.78 -6.28 -9.69
CA MET A 88 -24.72 -6.38 -8.22
C MET A 88 -25.44 -7.60 -7.57
N LYS A 89 -25.84 -8.63 -8.34
CA LYS A 89 -26.57 -9.79 -7.85
C LYS A 89 -25.69 -10.94 -7.34
N ASP A 90 -24.40 -10.95 -7.67
CA ASP A 90 -23.51 -12.04 -7.27
C ASP A 90 -22.89 -11.78 -5.88
N ILE A 91 -23.69 -12.05 -4.84
CA ILE A 91 -23.29 -11.87 -3.42
C ILE A 91 -22.01 -12.66 -3.08
N GLU A 92 -21.85 -13.88 -3.64
CA GLU A 92 -20.65 -14.70 -3.41
C GLU A 92 -19.38 -14.07 -3.99
N LEU A 93 -19.48 -13.43 -5.16
CA LEU A 93 -18.36 -12.75 -5.81
C LEU A 93 -17.92 -11.54 -5.00
N ASN A 94 -18.87 -10.73 -4.52
CA ASN A 94 -18.57 -9.54 -3.71
C ASN A 94 -17.91 -9.93 -2.37
N LEU A 95 -18.40 -10.99 -1.71
CA LEU A 95 -17.81 -11.48 -0.47
C LEU A 95 -16.37 -11.99 -0.69
N ALA A 96 -16.15 -12.68 -1.81
CA ALA A 96 -14.82 -13.13 -2.20
C ALA A 96 -13.89 -11.95 -2.46
N ILE A 97 -14.30 -10.95 -3.25
CA ILE A 97 -13.50 -9.75 -3.55
C ILE A 97 -13.11 -9.02 -2.27
N SER A 98 -14.06 -8.76 -1.37
CA SER A 98 -13.78 -8.09 -0.10
C SER A 98 -12.76 -8.85 0.76
N THR A 99 -12.89 -10.18 0.83
CA THR A 99 -12.01 -11.03 1.62
C THR A 99 -10.60 -11.09 1.02
N TRP A 100 -10.50 -11.38 -0.28
CA TRP A 100 -9.22 -11.46 -1.00
C TRP A 100 -8.49 -10.12 -1.05
N SER A 101 -9.22 -9.01 -1.11
CA SER A 101 -8.64 -7.66 -1.06
C SER A 101 -7.88 -7.41 0.23
N LYS A 102 -8.41 -7.83 1.38
CA LYS A 102 -7.74 -7.68 2.68
C LYS A 102 -6.47 -8.54 2.75
N PHE A 103 -6.53 -9.77 2.25
CA PHE A 103 -5.36 -10.64 2.17
C PHE A 103 -4.29 -10.08 1.24
N ALA A 104 -4.68 -9.56 0.07
CA ALA A 104 -3.75 -8.96 -0.89
C ALA A 104 -3.07 -7.72 -0.31
N LEU A 105 -3.82 -6.82 0.34
CA LEU A 105 -3.25 -5.66 1.03
C LEU A 105 -2.26 -6.08 2.11
N GLY A 106 -2.58 -7.09 2.93
CA GLY A 106 -1.64 -7.63 3.93
C GLY A 106 -0.38 -8.23 3.28
N ALA A 107 -0.55 -8.99 2.20
CA ALA A 107 0.54 -9.62 1.46
C ALA A 107 1.47 -8.63 0.76
N ILE A 108 0.99 -7.43 0.41
CA ILE A 108 1.82 -6.35 -0.14
C ILE A 108 2.44 -5.53 1.00
N PHE A 109 1.63 -5.11 1.97
CA PHE A 109 2.03 -4.16 3.00
C PHE A 109 3.06 -4.75 3.96
N ILE A 110 2.84 -5.97 4.47
CA ILE A 110 3.71 -6.54 5.52
C ILE A 110 5.13 -6.81 4.99
N PRO A 111 5.34 -7.54 3.88
CA PRO A 111 6.69 -7.81 3.39
C PRO A 111 7.43 -6.53 2.99
N HIS A 112 6.71 -5.56 2.41
CA HIS A 112 7.33 -4.29 2.04
C HIS A 112 7.69 -3.45 3.27
N ALA A 113 6.85 -3.43 4.31
CA ALA A 113 7.18 -2.75 5.56
C ALA A 113 8.42 -3.35 6.22
N ILE A 114 8.56 -4.68 6.20
CA ILE A 114 9.78 -5.38 6.68
C ILE A 114 11.00 -4.99 5.83
N GLU A 115 10.86 -4.96 4.51
CA GLU A 115 11.93 -4.51 3.61
C GLU A 115 12.37 -3.07 3.96
N ARG A 116 11.41 -2.17 4.22
CA ARG A 116 11.68 -0.78 4.59
C ARG A 116 12.29 -0.64 5.97
N TYR A 117 11.90 -1.49 6.93
CA TYR A 117 12.52 -1.54 8.24
C TYR A 117 14.00 -1.94 8.12
N ASN A 118 14.28 -3.03 7.38
CA ASN A 118 15.64 -3.48 7.13
C ASN A 118 16.46 -2.39 6.43
N ARG A 119 15.86 -1.68 5.46
CA ARG A 119 16.53 -0.61 4.73
C ARG A 119 16.90 0.58 5.62
N HIS A 120 15.94 1.13 6.37
CA HIS A 120 16.11 2.40 7.07
C HIS A 120 16.62 2.24 8.50
N VAL A 121 16.19 1.20 9.23
CA VAL A 121 16.58 0.99 10.63
C VAL A 121 17.80 0.09 10.75
N ALA A 122 17.83 -1.04 10.06
CA ALA A 122 18.94 -2.00 10.19
C ALA A 122 20.17 -1.58 9.36
N ASN A 123 19.95 -1.17 8.11
CA ASN A 123 21.02 -0.80 7.18
C ASN A 123 21.35 0.71 7.19
N LEU A 124 20.63 1.50 7.99
CA LEU A 124 20.84 2.95 8.16
C LEU A 124 20.84 3.73 6.83
N GLN A 125 20.09 3.28 5.83
CA GLN A 125 20.01 4.00 4.56
C GLN A 125 19.06 5.20 4.70
N PRO A 126 19.47 6.40 4.25
CA PRO A 126 18.64 7.59 4.32
C PRO A 126 17.39 7.46 3.44
N PHE A 127 16.32 8.14 3.84
CA PHE A 127 15.13 8.28 3.01
C PHE A 127 15.30 9.49 2.09
N HIS A 128 15.57 9.23 0.80
CA HIS A 128 15.72 10.31 -0.17
C HIS A 128 14.34 10.85 -0.58
N ILE A 129 14.02 12.05 -0.12
CA ILE A 129 12.93 12.84 -0.70
C ILE A 129 13.49 13.59 -1.90
N LEU A 130 12.78 13.60 -3.03
CA LEU A 130 13.14 14.33 -4.24
C LEU A 130 13.60 15.76 -3.89
N GLY A 131 14.86 16.10 -4.21
CA GLY A 131 15.45 17.42 -3.95
C GLY A 131 16.49 17.49 -2.83
N GLN A 132 16.75 16.39 -2.12
CA GLN A 132 17.91 16.31 -1.20
C GLN A 132 19.16 15.89 -1.99
N LYS A 133 20.15 16.79 -2.07
CA LYS A 133 21.50 16.53 -2.59
C LYS A 133 22.40 16.02 -1.46
#